data_AF-A0A928GMV1-F1
#
_entry.id   AF-A0A928GMV1-F1
#
_cell.length_a   1.000
_cell.length_b   1.000
_cell.length_c   1.000
_cell.angle_alpha   90.00
_cell.angle_beta   90.00
_cell.angle_gamma   90.00
#
_symmetry.space_group_name_H-M   'P 1'
#
loop_
_entity.id
_entity.type
_entity.pdbx_description
1 polymer ?
#
loop_
_entity_poly.entity_id
_entity_poly.type
_entity_poly.pdbx_seq_one_letter_code
_entity_poly.pdbx_strand_id
1 'polypeptide(L)'
;MDWVGLIDKIGVIVLGIFAVYQYRINKNTDYKIKQREEQDKRRMKRRNDNAMDVWNTVHNLLSETHADRVYIVQPHPLGEEEMLTIHFEVTRNGIIGMREEIQDMKIATVVQFAKYMKDNLFAYITDIEKQVPDRYARAIMSTHGTKNLIVKRLNDNRGDWCGSIFCEYTNRIKIREQEAKQLLHNAATNIQYIIPEIER
;
A
#
# COMPACT_ATOMS: atom_id res chain seq x y z
N MET A 1 56.59 -12.88 -50.66
CA MET A 1 55.71 -13.31 -49.56
C MET A 1 54.38 -12.59 -49.74
N ASP A 2 53.28 -13.33 -49.80
CA ASP A 2 51.93 -12.76 -49.93
C ASP A 2 51.45 -12.27 -48.56
N TRP A 3 51.82 -11.03 -48.24
CA TRP A 3 51.54 -10.38 -46.96
C TRP A 3 50.04 -10.11 -46.77
N VAL A 4 49.29 -9.95 -47.86
CA VAL A 4 47.83 -9.68 -47.83
C VAL A 4 47.09 -10.94 -47.38
N GLY A 5 47.40 -12.10 -47.97
CA GLY A 5 46.79 -13.37 -47.57
C GLY A 5 47.15 -13.82 -46.15
N LEU A 6 48.26 -13.35 -45.58
CA LEU A 6 48.63 -13.60 -44.17
C LEU A 6 47.83 -12.71 -43.21
N ILE A 7 47.63 -11.43 -43.55
CA ILE A 7 46.84 -10.47 -42.76
C ILE A 7 45.36 -10.88 -42.72
N ASP A 8 44.79 -11.32 -43.85
CA ASP A 8 43.40 -11.80 -43.90
C ASP A 8 43.19 -13.04 -43.03
N LYS A 9 44.13 -13.98 -43.04
CA LYS A 9 44.06 -15.19 -42.20
C LYS A 9 44.17 -14.85 -40.71
N ILE A 10 45.04 -13.91 -40.34
CA ILE A 10 45.13 -13.42 -38.95
C ILE A 10 43.85 -12.68 -38.54
N GLY A 11 43.29 -11.86 -39.44
CA GLY A 11 42.02 -11.15 -39.24
C GLY A 11 40.84 -12.10 -38.98
N VAL A 12 40.72 -13.18 -39.75
CA VAL A 12 39.68 -14.21 -39.56
C VAL A 12 39.81 -14.91 -38.21
N ILE A 13 41.04 -15.22 -37.75
CA ILE A 13 41.27 -15.83 -36.44
C ILE A 13 40.87 -14.89 -35.31
N VAL A 14 41.26 -13.61 -35.38
CA VAL A 14 40.92 -12.59 -34.37
C VAL A 14 39.41 -12.36 -34.30
N LEU A 15 38.73 -12.28 -35.44
CA LEU A 15 37.27 -12.15 -35.51
C LEU A 15 36.56 -13.37 -34.92
N GLY A 16 37.05 -14.58 -35.18
CA GLY A 16 36.52 -15.81 -34.60
C GLY A 16 36.60 -15.86 -33.07
N ILE A 17 37.74 -15.43 -32.50
CA ILE A 17 37.93 -15.35 -31.04
C ILE A 17 36.99 -14.31 -30.42
N PHE A 18 36.88 -13.13 -31.03
CA PHE A 18 35.98 -12.08 -30.57
C PHE A 18 34.51 -12.50 -30.62
N ALA A 19 34.09 -13.19 -31.69
CA ALA A 19 32.73 -13.73 -31.81
C ALA A 19 32.40 -14.75 -30.71
N VAL A 20 33.32 -15.68 -30.40
CA VAL A 20 33.15 -16.64 -29.30
C VAL A 20 33.09 -15.95 -27.94
N TYR A 21 33.90 -14.91 -27.74
CA TYR A 21 33.88 -14.11 -26.50
C TYR A 21 32.56 -13.37 -26.31
N GLN A 22 32.07 -12.68 -27.35
CA GLN A 22 30.77 -12.00 -27.33
C GLN A 22 29.61 -12.97 -27.11
N TYR A 23 29.64 -14.15 -27.74
CA TYR A 23 28.63 -15.19 -27.54
C TYR A 23 28.57 -15.64 -26.07
N ARG A 24 29.72 -15.81 -25.41
CA ARG A 24 29.79 -16.17 -23.98
C ARG A 24 29.26 -15.06 -23.07
N ILE A 25 29.58 -13.80 -23.36
CA ILE A 25 29.05 -12.64 -22.63
C ILE A 25 27.53 -12.58 -22.78
N ASN A 26 27.02 -12.66 -24.01
CA ASN A 26 25.58 -12.60 -24.29
C ASN A 26 24.82 -13.72 -23.59
N LYS A 27 25.34 -14.96 -23.59
CA LYS A 27 24.74 -16.08 -22.87
C LYS A 27 24.66 -15.84 -21.36
N ASN A 28 25.70 -15.26 -20.75
CA ASN A 28 25.70 -14.92 -19.34
C ASN A 28 24.72 -13.78 -19.03
N THR A 29 24.59 -12.81 -19.92
CA THR A 29 23.62 -11.71 -19.82
C THR A 29 22.21 -12.23 -19.93
N ASP A 30 21.90 -13.07 -20.92
CA ASP A 30 20.59 -13.71 -21.10
C ASP A 30 20.20 -14.55 -19.89
N TYR A 31 21.15 -15.29 -19.30
CA TYR A 31 20.93 -16.06 -18.09
C TYR A 31 20.59 -15.14 -16.90
N LYS A 32 21.32 -14.03 -16.72
CA LYS A 32 21.03 -13.03 -15.68
C LYS A 32 19.67 -12.34 -15.90
N ILE A 33 19.30 -12.04 -17.15
CA ILE A 33 18.00 -11.47 -17.50
C ILE A 33 16.89 -12.44 -17.12
N LYS A 34 16.99 -13.72 -17.53
CA LYS A 34 16.00 -14.74 -17.17
C LYS A 34 15.86 -14.94 -15.66
N GLN A 35 16.98 -14.93 -14.93
CA GLN A 35 16.92 -15.00 -13.46
C GLN A 35 16.22 -13.78 -12.86
N ARG A 36 16.49 -12.57 -13.36
CA ARG A 36 15.78 -11.35 -12.92
C ARG A 36 14.30 -11.44 -13.23
N GLU A 37 13.93 -11.84 -14.44
CA GLU A 37 12.52 -12.03 -14.83
C GLU A 37 11.79 -13.04 -13.94
N GLU A 38 12.43 -14.17 -13.60
CA GLU A 38 11.84 -15.15 -12.68
C GLU A 38 11.70 -14.59 -11.26
N GLN A 39 12.69 -13.84 -10.78
CA GLN A 39 12.64 -13.17 -9.47
C GLN A 39 11.53 -12.11 -9.44
N ASP A 40 11.42 -11.30 -10.49
CA ASP A 40 10.39 -10.27 -10.64
C ASP A 40 9.01 -10.90 -10.69
N LYS A 41 8.82 -11.98 -11.48
CA LYS A 41 7.57 -12.75 -11.49
C LYS A 41 7.20 -13.26 -10.11
N ARG A 42 8.17 -13.81 -9.35
CA ARG A 42 7.93 -14.29 -7.98
C ARG A 42 7.59 -13.13 -7.04
N ARG A 43 8.26 -11.98 -7.16
CA ARG A 43 8.00 -10.79 -6.34
C ARG A 43 6.63 -10.20 -6.63
N MET A 44 6.27 -10.06 -7.92
CA MET A 44 4.95 -9.61 -8.36
C MET A 44 3.84 -10.53 -7.87
N LYS A 45 4.03 -11.85 -7.99
CA LYS A 45 3.07 -12.83 -7.48
C LYS A 45 2.84 -12.64 -5.98
N ARG A 46 3.90 -12.57 -5.17
CA ARG A 46 3.77 -12.33 -3.72
C ARG A 46 3.08 -10.99 -3.40
N ARG A 47 3.43 -9.92 -4.11
CA ARG A 47 2.76 -8.61 -3.94
C ARG A 47 1.27 -8.70 -4.24
N ASN A 48 0.90 -9.42 -5.28
CA ASN A 48 -0.51 -9.60 -5.67
C ASN A 48 -1.27 -10.46 -4.67
N ASP A 49 -0.67 -11.59 -4.23
CA ASP A 49 -1.25 -12.46 -3.22
C ASP A 49 -1.48 -11.69 -1.90
N ASN A 50 -0.47 -10.94 -1.44
CA ASN A 50 -0.58 -10.07 -0.27
C ASN A 50 -1.67 -9.01 -0.44
N ALA A 51 -1.73 -8.34 -1.59
CA ALA A 51 -2.76 -7.34 -1.85
C ALA A 51 -4.17 -7.95 -1.80
N MET A 52 -4.34 -9.18 -2.30
CA MET A 52 -5.60 -9.90 -2.24
C MET A 52 -6.00 -10.22 -0.78
N ASP A 53 -5.05 -10.63 0.06
CA ASP A 53 -5.30 -10.88 1.48
C ASP A 53 -5.74 -9.60 2.23
N VAL A 54 -5.11 -8.47 1.90
CA VAL A 54 -5.51 -7.16 2.43
C VAL A 54 -6.94 -6.81 1.98
N TRP A 55 -7.24 -6.94 0.69
CA TRP A 55 -8.58 -6.72 0.14
C TRP A 55 -9.65 -7.57 0.82
N ASN A 56 -9.40 -8.86 1.00
CA ASN A 56 -10.31 -9.78 1.69
C ASN A 56 -10.54 -9.36 3.14
N THR A 57 -9.48 -8.94 3.84
CA THR A 57 -9.58 -8.47 5.22
C THR A 57 -10.45 -7.21 5.31
N VAL A 58 -10.22 -6.22 4.45
CA VAL A 58 -11.02 -4.98 4.40
C VAL A 58 -12.48 -5.28 4.06
N HIS A 59 -12.74 -6.19 3.13
CA HIS A 59 -14.08 -6.61 2.75
C HIS A 59 -14.83 -7.32 3.90
N ASN A 60 -14.15 -8.22 4.61
CA ASN A 60 -14.71 -8.91 5.77
C ASN A 60 -15.05 -7.92 6.88
N LEU A 61 -14.15 -6.96 7.15
CA LEU A 61 -14.41 -5.90 8.13
C LEU A 61 -15.67 -5.09 7.80
N LEU A 62 -15.92 -4.73 6.52
CA LEU A 62 -17.13 -4.01 6.13
C LEU A 62 -18.41 -4.78 6.52
N SER A 63 -18.36 -6.11 6.39
CA SER A 63 -19.48 -6.99 6.71
C SER A 63 -19.65 -7.17 8.22
N GLU A 64 -18.58 -7.52 8.92
CA GLU A 64 -18.57 -7.84 10.35
C GLU A 64 -18.80 -6.62 11.24
N THR A 65 -18.23 -5.47 10.87
CA THR A 65 -18.40 -4.23 11.63
C THR A 65 -19.68 -3.47 11.28
N HIS A 66 -20.41 -3.94 10.25
CA HIS A 66 -21.57 -3.27 9.67
C HIS A 66 -21.30 -1.82 9.23
N ALA A 67 -20.07 -1.54 8.80
CA ALA A 67 -19.68 -0.24 8.27
C ALA A 67 -20.27 0.00 6.87
N ASP A 68 -20.33 1.28 6.50
CA ASP A 68 -20.75 1.73 5.17
C ASP A 68 -19.54 1.86 4.24
N ARG A 69 -18.36 2.15 4.80
CA ARG A 69 -17.06 2.13 4.11
C ARG A 69 -15.98 1.58 5.02
N VAL A 70 -15.07 0.79 4.44
CA VAL A 70 -13.82 0.41 5.10
C VAL A 70 -12.68 0.67 4.15
N TYR A 71 -11.66 1.37 4.63
CA TYR A 71 -10.47 1.68 3.85
C TYR A 71 -9.23 1.79 4.72
N ILE A 72 -8.06 1.74 4.09
CA ILE A 72 -6.77 1.92 4.77
C ILE A 72 -6.14 3.22 4.27
N VAL A 73 -5.89 4.14 5.20
CA VAL A 73 -5.10 5.34 4.93
C VAL A 73 -3.66 5.03 5.27
N GLN A 74 -2.75 5.21 4.31
CA GLN A 74 -1.33 4.96 4.46
C GLN A 74 -0.55 6.28 4.29
N PRO A 75 0.36 6.61 5.23
CA PRO A 75 1.30 7.69 5.02
C PRO A 75 2.42 7.28 4.07
N HIS A 76 2.86 8.19 3.21
CA HIS A 76 3.99 7.96 2.31
C HIS A 76 4.81 9.23 2.03
N PRO A 77 6.12 9.08 1.74
CA PRO A 77 6.92 7.85 1.87
C PRO A 77 7.09 7.46 3.35
N LEU A 78 7.27 6.17 3.63
CA LEU A 78 7.46 5.70 5.00
C LEU A 78 8.76 6.28 5.57
N GLY A 79 8.69 6.86 6.77
CA GLY A 79 9.83 7.51 7.46
C GLY A 79 9.93 9.03 7.26
N GLU A 80 9.44 9.56 6.15
CA GLU A 80 9.26 11.00 5.89
C GLU A 80 7.83 11.24 5.41
N GLU A 81 6.89 10.97 6.32
CA GLU A 81 5.46 11.00 6.06
C GLU A 81 5.03 12.43 5.66
N GLU A 82 4.85 12.67 4.36
CA GLU A 82 4.37 13.96 3.83
C GLU A 82 2.96 13.88 3.28
N MET A 83 2.56 12.70 2.79
CA MET A 83 1.34 12.47 2.05
C MET A 83 0.54 11.33 2.67
N LEU A 84 -0.76 11.32 2.43
CA LEU A 84 -1.71 10.24 2.75
C LEU A 84 -2.30 9.72 1.46
N THR A 85 -2.51 8.42 1.36
CA THR A 85 -3.18 7.77 0.22
C THR A 85 -4.03 6.59 0.69
N ILE A 86 -5.08 6.28 -0.07
CA ILE A 86 -5.92 5.10 0.12
C ILE A 86 -5.72 4.14 -1.05
N HIS A 87 -5.12 2.98 -0.79
CA HIS A 87 -5.01 1.90 -1.80
C HIS A 87 -6.14 0.89 -1.74
N PHE A 88 -6.63 0.61 -0.54
CA PHE A 88 -7.63 -0.42 -0.29
C PHE A 88 -8.89 0.27 0.24
N GLU A 89 -9.99 0.15 -0.50
CA GLU A 89 -11.28 0.74 -0.15
C GLU A 89 -12.42 -0.14 -0.62
N VAL A 90 -13.29 -0.52 0.31
CA VAL A 90 -14.54 -1.24 0.04
C VAL A 90 -15.70 -0.41 0.58
N THR A 91 -16.71 -0.17 -0.25
CA THR A 91 -17.92 0.58 0.12
C THR A 91 -19.18 -0.27 -0.06
N ARG A 92 -20.26 0.08 0.65
CA ARG A 92 -21.60 -0.45 0.37
C ARG A 92 -22.16 0.17 -0.92
N ASN A 93 -23.10 -0.53 -1.55
CA ASN A 93 -23.80 -0.02 -2.74
C ASN A 93 -24.44 1.34 -2.47
N GLY A 94 -24.19 2.30 -3.37
CA GLY A 94 -24.73 3.67 -3.27
C GLY A 94 -23.95 4.60 -2.33
N ILE A 95 -22.84 4.14 -1.74
CA ILE A 95 -21.98 4.96 -0.89
C ILE A 95 -20.75 5.43 -1.68
N ILE A 96 -20.52 6.75 -1.68
CA ILE A 96 -19.37 7.39 -2.32
C ILE A 96 -18.11 7.06 -1.51
N GLY A 97 -17.06 6.60 -2.20
CA GLY A 97 -15.75 6.31 -1.61
C GLY A 97 -14.95 7.57 -1.26
N MET A 98 -13.97 7.39 -0.39
CA MET A 98 -13.07 8.41 0.14
C MET A 98 -11.75 8.50 -0.65
N ARG A 99 -11.41 7.45 -1.43
CA ARG A 99 -10.11 7.35 -2.09
C ARG A 99 -9.79 8.57 -2.95
N GLU A 100 -10.73 9.05 -3.76
CA GLU A 100 -10.49 10.17 -4.68
C GLU A 100 -10.13 11.48 -3.96
N GLU A 101 -10.70 11.70 -2.77
CA GLU A 101 -10.45 12.92 -1.98
C GLU A 101 -9.10 12.84 -1.24
N ILE A 102 -8.73 11.65 -0.75
CA ILE A 102 -7.54 11.45 0.09
C ILE A 102 -6.29 11.08 -0.74
N GLN A 103 -6.44 10.70 -2.01
CA GLN A 103 -5.31 10.32 -2.87
C GLN A 103 -4.24 11.42 -2.91
N ASP A 104 -3.03 11.07 -2.46
CA ASP A 104 -1.88 11.98 -2.38
C ASP A 104 -2.20 13.30 -1.65
N MET A 105 -2.97 13.22 -0.56
CA MET A 105 -3.28 14.36 0.29
C MET A 105 -2.08 14.71 1.18
N LYS A 106 -1.67 15.98 1.21
CA LYS A 106 -0.64 16.43 2.14
C LYS A 106 -1.08 16.24 3.60
N ILE A 107 -0.24 15.61 4.41
CA ILE A 107 -0.44 15.49 5.87
C ILE A 107 -0.59 16.88 6.52
N ALA A 108 0.11 17.89 5.97
CA ALA A 108 -0.01 19.29 6.36
C ALA A 108 -1.46 19.83 6.33
N THR A 109 -2.34 19.22 5.54
CA THR A 109 -3.76 19.60 5.44
C THR A 109 -4.58 19.10 6.64
N VAL A 110 -4.20 17.96 7.22
CA VAL A 110 -4.93 17.29 8.31
C VAL A 110 -4.02 16.95 9.50
N VAL A 111 -3.08 17.86 9.83
CA VAL A 111 -1.98 17.61 10.79
C VAL A 111 -2.48 17.12 12.15
N GLN A 112 -3.55 17.74 12.67
CA GLN A 112 -4.05 17.37 14.00
C GLN A 112 -4.64 15.97 13.97
N PHE A 113 -5.31 15.60 12.87
CA PHE A 113 -5.88 14.27 12.72
C PHE A 113 -4.83 13.20 12.42
N ALA A 114 -3.82 13.53 11.61
CA ALA A 114 -2.68 12.64 11.36
C ALA A 114 -1.93 12.34 12.67
N LYS A 115 -1.66 13.36 13.49
CA LYS A 115 -1.09 13.17 14.82
C LYS A 115 -2.00 12.32 15.71
N TYR A 116 -3.31 12.58 15.70
CA TYR A 116 -4.27 11.77 16.46
C TYR A 116 -4.22 10.29 16.05
N MET A 117 -4.15 9.97 14.76
CA MET A 117 -4.01 8.60 14.27
C MET A 117 -2.69 7.95 14.68
N LYS A 118 -1.60 8.71 14.63
CA LYS A 118 -0.28 8.24 15.06
C LYS A 118 -0.24 7.93 16.55
N ASP A 119 -0.82 8.79 17.38
CA ASP A 119 -0.72 8.64 18.84
C ASP A 119 -1.72 7.60 19.41
N ASN A 120 -2.87 7.40 18.76
CA ASN A 120 -3.93 6.54 19.27
C ASN A 120 -3.98 5.17 18.56
N LEU A 121 -3.80 4.10 19.32
CA LEU A 121 -3.86 2.73 18.77
C LEU A 121 -5.26 2.32 18.28
N PHE A 122 -6.31 2.93 18.83
CA PHE A 122 -7.71 2.66 18.52
C PHE A 122 -8.56 3.86 18.90
N ALA A 123 -9.51 4.22 18.06
CA ALA A 123 -10.48 5.28 18.31
C ALA A 123 -11.89 4.81 17.95
N TYR A 124 -12.85 5.08 18.83
CA TYR A 124 -14.26 4.77 18.62
C TYR A 124 -15.06 6.08 18.71
N ILE A 125 -15.36 6.67 17.55
CA ILE A 125 -15.91 8.02 17.42
C ILE A 125 -17.39 7.92 17.03
N THR A 126 -18.27 8.32 17.95
CA THR A 126 -19.73 8.31 17.75
C THR A 126 -20.30 9.62 17.22
N ASP A 127 -19.49 10.68 17.18
CA ASP A 127 -19.90 11.99 16.68
C ASP A 127 -18.66 12.70 16.12
N ILE A 128 -18.49 12.68 14.79
CA ILE A 128 -17.33 13.29 14.15
C ILE A 128 -17.29 14.81 14.34
N GLU A 129 -18.44 15.47 14.47
CA GLU A 129 -18.50 16.94 14.58
C GLU A 129 -17.92 17.44 15.90
N LYS A 130 -18.02 16.61 16.95
CA LYS A 130 -17.54 16.95 18.30
C LYS A 130 -16.18 16.35 18.62
N GLN A 131 -15.87 15.15 18.12
CA GLN A 131 -14.74 14.37 18.62
C GLN A 131 -13.52 14.40 17.69
N VAL A 132 -13.70 14.66 16.39
CA VAL A 132 -12.56 14.81 15.47
C VAL A 132 -11.98 16.22 15.66
N PRO A 133 -10.71 16.39 16.05
CA PRO A 133 -10.16 17.71 16.37
C PRO A 133 -9.95 18.59 15.13
N ASP A 134 -9.57 17.97 14.02
CA ASP A 134 -9.18 18.67 12.79
C ASP A 134 -10.40 19.10 11.95
N ARG A 135 -10.50 20.40 11.68
CA ARG A 135 -11.61 20.97 10.92
C ARG A 135 -11.65 20.47 9.48
N TYR A 136 -10.51 20.29 8.84
CA TYR A 136 -10.46 19.85 7.44
C TYR A 136 -10.82 18.37 7.33
N ALA A 137 -10.29 17.54 8.24
CA ALA A 137 -10.68 16.14 8.32
C ALA A 137 -12.20 15.98 8.56
N ARG A 138 -12.78 16.78 9.47
CA ARG A 138 -14.24 16.83 9.66
C ARG A 138 -14.97 17.19 8.37
N ALA A 139 -14.54 18.24 7.68
CA ALA A 139 -15.21 18.69 6.44
C ALA A 139 -15.21 17.60 5.35
N ILE A 140 -14.09 16.91 5.16
CA ILE A 140 -14.00 15.77 4.24
C ILE A 140 -15.00 14.68 4.63
N MET A 141 -14.95 14.24 5.89
CA MET A 141 -15.82 13.18 6.41
C MET A 141 -17.31 13.53 6.26
N SER A 142 -17.68 14.76 6.64
CA SER A 142 -19.07 15.24 6.58
C SER A 142 -19.57 15.37 5.14
N THR A 143 -18.72 15.78 4.19
CA THR A 143 -19.07 15.82 2.75
C THR A 143 -19.35 14.44 2.19
N HIS A 144 -18.67 13.42 2.70
CA HIS A 144 -18.92 12.00 2.36
C HIS A 144 -20.01 11.36 3.24
N GLY A 145 -20.72 12.15 4.04
CA GLY A 145 -21.85 11.70 4.86
C GLY A 145 -21.46 10.85 6.07
N THR A 146 -20.17 10.80 6.44
CA THR A 146 -19.73 10.12 7.66
C THR A 146 -20.34 10.82 8.88
N LYS A 147 -20.88 10.05 9.82
CA LYS A 147 -21.36 10.54 11.12
C LYS A 147 -20.59 9.94 12.29
N ASN A 148 -20.17 8.70 12.12
CA ASN A 148 -19.43 7.94 13.11
C ASN A 148 -18.25 7.24 12.42
N LEU A 149 -17.22 6.97 13.19
CA LEU A 149 -15.96 6.44 12.68
C LEU A 149 -15.31 5.54 13.73
N ILE A 150 -14.75 4.42 13.29
CA ILE A 150 -13.83 3.62 14.11
C ILE A 150 -12.50 3.60 13.39
N VAL A 151 -11.42 3.91 14.10
CA VAL A 151 -10.06 3.91 13.55
C VAL A 151 -9.20 2.92 14.31
N LYS A 152 -8.41 2.13 13.59
CA LYS A 152 -7.37 1.29 14.16
C LYS A 152 -6.03 1.62 13.51
N ARG A 153 -5.06 2.03 14.32
CA ARG A 153 -3.68 2.24 13.88
C ARG A 153 -3.02 0.92 13.50
N LEU A 154 -2.31 0.92 12.37
CA LEU A 154 -1.41 -0.12 11.90
C LEU A 154 0.03 0.28 12.22
N ASN A 155 0.83 -0.71 12.61
CA ASN A 155 2.22 -0.52 12.96
C ASN A 155 3.12 -1.42 12.15
N ASP A 156 4.29 -0.92 11.79
CA ASP A 156 5.35 -1.71 11.16
C ASP A 156 6.10 -2.58 12.21
N ASN A 157 7.19 -3.22 11.77
CA ASN A 157 8.04 -4.04 12.65
C ASN A 157 8.76 -3.24 13.75
N ARG A 158 8.87 -1.91 13.61
CA ARG A 158 9.53 -1.01 14.56
C ARG A 158 8.54 -0.38 15.54
N GLY A 159 7.24 -0.57 15.30
CA GLY A 159 6.17 0.09 16.05
C GLY A 159 5.82 1.48 15.53
N ASP A 160 6.40 1.88 14.40
CA ASP A 160 6.11 3.13 13.71
C ASP A 160 4.77 3.01 12.95
N TRP A 161 4.12 4.15 12.75
CA TRP A 161 2.83 4.21 12.07
C TRP A 161 3.01 3.90 10.58
N CYS A 162 2.38 2.83 10.08
CA CYS A 162 2.43 2.47 8.66
C CYS A 162 1.08 2.65 7.95
N GLY A 163 0.05 3.05 8.70
CA GLY A 163 -1.29 3.31 8.19
C GLY A 163 -2.36 3.15 9.26
N SER A 164 -3.61 3.34 8.87
CA SER A 164 -4.76 3.23 9.75
C SER A 164 -5.94 2.64 8.99
N ILE A 165 -6.61 1.66 9.59
CA ILE A 165 -7.89 1.13 9.11
C ILE A 165 -9.00 2.05 9.58
N PHE A 166 -9.86 2.46 8.66
CA PHE A 166 -11.05 3.26 8.91
C PHE A 166 -12.28 2.42 8.65
N CYS A 167 -13.22 2.41 9.61
CA CYS A 167 -14.58 1.91 9.43
C CYS A 167 -15.53 3.10 9.62
N GLU A 168 -16.12 3.59 8.54
CA GLU A 168 -17.03 4.73 8.56
C GLU A 168 -18.50 4.32 8.51
N TYR A 169 -19.32 5.12 9.18
CA TYR A 169 -20.75 4.93 9.25
C TYR A 169 -21.48 6.24 8.95
N THR A 170 -22.37 6.19 7.97
CA THR A 170 -23.32 7.26 7.62
C THR A 170 -24.48 7.36 8.61
N ASN A 171 -24.67 6.29 9.39
CA ASN A 171 -25.64 6.16 10.46
C ASN A 171 -24.95 5.78 11.76
N ARG A 172 -25.71 5.60 12.84
CA ARG A 172 -25.17 5.17 14.14
C ARG A 172 -24.39 3.86 14.03
N ILE A 173 -23.30 3.75 14.78
CA ILE A 173 -22.56 2.50 14.91
C ILE A 173 -23.47 1.43 15.53
N LYS A 174 -23.51 0.24 14.93
CA LYS A 174 -24.33 -0.89 15.39
C LYS A 174 -23.56 -1.91 16.23
N ILE A 175 -22.24 -1.99 16.03
CA ILE A 175 -21.35 -2.90 16.76
C ILE A 175 -20.92 -2.27 18.09
N ARG A 176 -20.64 -3.09 19.10
CA ARG A 176 -20.11 -2.60 20.39
C ARG A 176 -18.61 -2.29 20.27
N GLU A 177 -18.15 -1.30 21.03
CA GLU A 177 -16.74 -0.88 21.01
C GLU A 177 -15.75 -2.03 21.26
N GLN A 178 -15.99 -2.85 22.29
CA GLN A 178 -15.11 -3.97 22.63
C GLN A 178 -15.01 -5.00 21.49
N GLU A 179 -16.13 -5.25 20.82
CA GLU A 179 -16.22 -6.18 19.69
C GLU A 179 -15.49 -5.62 18.47
N ALA A 180 -15.74 -4.35 18.13
CA ALA A 180 -15.01 -3.65 17.07
C ALA A 180 -13.50 -3.63 17.34
N LYS A 181 -13.09 -3.36 18.58
CA LYS A 181 -11.67 -3.36 18.98
C LYS A 181 -11.01 -4.71 18.71
N GLN A 182 -11.69 -5.82 19.02
CA GLN A 182 -11.17 -7.16 18.75
C GLN A 182 -11.08 -7.44 17.25
N LEU A 183 -12.15 -7.16 16.49
CA LEU A 183 -12.17 -7.39 15.04
C LEU A 183 -11.06 -6.61 14.32
N LEU A 184 -10.95 -5.31 14.60
CA LEU A 184 -9.94 -4.47 13.97
C LEU A 184 -8.52 -4.82 14.47
N HIS A 185 -8.34 -5.29 15.71
CA HIS A 185 -7.04 -5.77 16.17
C HIS A 185 -6.59 -7.04 15.43
N ASN A 186 -7.51 -7.99 15.23
CA ASN A 186 -7.23 -9.20 14.46
C ASN A 186 -6.89 -8.85 13.01
N ALA A 187 -7.71 -7.99 12.39
CA ALA A 187 -7.45 -7.50 11.04
C ALA A 187 -6.08 -6.82 10.93
N ALA A 188 -5.76 -5.90 11.84
CA ALA A 188 -4.47 -5.22 11.87
C ALA A 188 -3.30 -6.22 11.94
N THR A 189 -3.38 -7.20 12.83
CA THR A 189 -2.34 -8.24 12.99
C THR A 189 -2.14 -9.04 11.71
N ASN A 190 -3.20 -9.29 10.95
CA ASN A 190 -3.13 -10.04 9.69
C ASN A 190 -2.49 -9.22 8.56
N ILE A 191 -2.74 -7.91 8.50
CA ILE A 191 -2.38 -7.10 7.32
C ILE A 191 -1.17 -6.18 7.51
N GLN A 192 -0.85 -5.76 8.73
CA GLN A 192 0.12 -4.67 8.97
C GLN A 192 1.53 -4.93 8.43
N TYR A 193 1.90 -6.20 8.21
CA TYR A 193 3.20 -6.61 7.67
C TYR A 193 3.20 -6.99 6.19
N ILE A 194 2.02 -7.06 5.56
CA ILE A 194 1.86 -7.49 4.17
C ILE A 194 1.29 -6.38 3.27
N ILE A 195 0.83 -5.28 3.86
CA ILE A 195 0.40 -4.10 3.12
C ILE A 195 1.55 -3.59 2.24
N PRO A 196 1.33 -3.41 0.92
CA PRO A 196 2.33 -2.85 0.04
C PRO A 196 2.71 -1.42 0.44
N GLU A 197 3.99 -1.12 0.37
CA GLU A 197 4.50 0.25 0.46
C GLU A 197 4.08 1.05 -0.78
N ILE A 198 3.85 2.34 -0.60
CA ILE A 198 3.55 3.27 -1.68
C ILE A 198 4.89 3.80 -2.21
N GLU A 199 5.26 3.36 -3.40
CA GLU A 199 6.40 3.93 -4.15
C GLU A 199 5.92 5.23 -4.83
N ARG A 200 6.61 6.35 -4.59
CA ARG A 200 6.34 7.65 -5.25
C ARG A 200 6.60 7.59 -6.75
#